data_AF-A0A6D2KIG2-F1
#
_entry.id   AF-A0A6D2KIG2-F1
#
_cell.length_a   1.000
_cell.length_b   1.000
_cell.length_c   1.000
_cell.angle_alpha   90.00
_cell.angle_beta   90.00
_cell.angle_gamma   90.00
#
_symmetry.space_group_name_H-M   'P 1'
#
loop_
_entity.id
_entity.type
_entity.pdbx_description
1 polymer ?
#
loop_
_entity_poly.entity_id
_entity_poly.type
_entity_poly.pdbx_seq_one_letter_code
_entity_poly.pdbx_strand_id
1 'polypeptide(L)'
;MYHQDSKLVVWNPVSGETKWIHQPRKSFDKYDVFALGYDSKSSCYKIIRMDQIFRGVVVQIDYETYDLISNSWSDICVKTDRFYLPWDWRSGVSVKGHTYWLAMINMRHLRFY
;
A
#
# COMPACT_ATOMS: atom_id res chain seq x y z
N MET A 1 16.15 -14.03 -12.71
CA MET A 1 15.93 -12.60 -12.37
C MET A 1 16.29 -12.44 -10.91
N TYR A 2 17.22 -11.56 -10.57
CA TYR A 2 17.61 -11.32 -9.18
C TYR A 2 16.40 -10.73 -8.43
N HIS A 3 15.84 -11.48 -7.48
CA HIS A 3 14.99 -10.91 -6.45
C HIS A 3 15.91 -10.09 -5.55
N GLN A 4 16.07 -8.82 -5.87
CA GLN A 4 16.73 -7.90 -4.98
C GLN A 4 15.79 -7.73 -3.79
N ASP A 5 16.20 -8.23 -2.62
CA ASP A 5 15.47 -8.09 -1.36
C ASP A 5 15.37 -6.60 -1.01
N SER A 6 14.39 -5.93 -1.63
CA SER A 6 14.10 -4.52 -1.39
C SER A 6 13.64 -4.41 0.05
N LYS A 7 14.19 -3.45 0.80
CA LYS A 7 13.81 -3.21 2.19
C LYS A 7 13.04 -1.90 2.26
N LEU A 8 11.91 -1.90 2.97
CA LEU A 8 11.13 -0.71 3.22
C LEU A 8 11.61 -0.03 4.52
N VAL A 9 11.74 1.30 4.48
CA VAL A 9 12.14 2.15 5.60
C VAL A 9 11.11 3.25 5.80
N VAL A 10 10.76 3.49 7.06
CA VAL A 10 10.17 4.76 7.47
C VAL A 10 11.30 5.66 7.93
N TRP A 11 11.40 6.85 7.34
CA TRP A 11 12.44 7.83 7.62
C TRP A 11 11.83 9.13 8.11
N ASN A 12 12.31 9.63 9.25
CA ASN A 12 12.05 10.97 9.73
C ASN A 12 13.19 11.90 9.28
N PRO A 13 12.98 12.81 8.32
CA PRO A 13 14.04 13.67 7.81
C PRO A 13 14.49 14.74 8.81
N VAL A 14 13.65 15.09 9.79
CA VAL A 14 13.98 16.13 10.78
C VAL A 14 14.89 15.57 11.88
N SER A 15 14.58 14.39 12.41
CA SER A 15 15.41 13.74 13.44
C SER A 15 16.52 12.86 12.87
N GLY A 16 16.45 12.50 11.59
CA GLY A 16 17.35 11.52 10.96
C GLY A 16 17.06 10.07 11.34
N GLU A 17 16.03 9.82 12.16
CA GLU A 17 15.68 8.47 12.60
C GLU A 17 15.10 7.63 11.46
N THR A 18 15.50 6.37 11.40
CA THR A 18 14.99 5.39 10.44
C THR A 18 14.49 4.15 11.16
N LYS A 19 13.36 3.60 10.70
CA LYS A 19 12.84 2.31 11.15
C LYS A 19 12.70 1.37 9.96
N TRP A 20 13.35 0.21 10.05
CA TRP A 20 13.22 -0.87 9.08
C TRP A 20 11.87 -1.57 9.25
N ILE A 21 11.19 -1.80 8.13
CA ILE A 21 9.94 -2.54 8.10
C ILE A 21 10.24 -3.98 7.69
N HIS A 22 9.71 -4.93 8.45
CA HIS A 22 9.87 -6.34 8.15
C HIS A 22 9.25 -6.70 6.79
N GLN A 23 9.77 -7.76 6.16
CA GLN A 23 9.21 -8.23 4.90
C GLN A 23 7.76 -8.68 5.10
N PRO A 24 6.84 -8.27 4.22
CA PRO A 24 5.49 -8.81 4.16
C PRO A 24 5.50 -10.26 3.64
N ARG A 25 4.33 -10.91 3.69
CA ARG A 25 4.16 -12.30 3.26
C ARG A 25 4.53 -12.50 1.79
N LYS A 26 4.16 -11.55 0.94
CA LYS A 26 4.62 -11.45 -0.45
C LYS A 26 5.70 -10.39 -0.49
N SER A 27 6.88 -10.71 -1.03
CA SER A 27 7.98 -9.74 -1.19
C SER A 27 7.52 -8.42 -1.83
N PHE A 28 8.19 -7.33 -1.47
CA PHE A 28 7.91 -6.04 -2.08
C PHE A 28 8.08 -6.06 -3.60
N ASP A 29 7.20 -5.36 -4.29
CA ASP A 29 7.17 -5.22 -5.74
C ASP A 29 7.28 -3.74 -6.12
N LYS A 30 7.90 -3.44 -7.27
CA LYS A 30 8.00 -2.05 -7.79
C LYS A 30 6.63 -1.39 -8.06
N TYR A 31 5.58 -2.19 -8.16
CA TYR A 31 4.21 -1.72 -8.34
C TYR A 31 3.47 -1.47 -7.02
N ASP A 32 4.09 -1.78 -5.87
CA ASP A 32 3.52 -1.50 -4.57
C ASP A 32 3.26 0.00 -4.39
N VAL A 33 2.12 0.31 -3.78
CA VAL A 33 1.76 1.66 -3.35
C VAL A 33 1.66 1.67 -1.85
N PHE A 34 2.28 2.66 -1.21
CA PHE A 34 2.27 2.79 0.24
C PHE A 34 1.58 4.09 0.67
N ALA A 35 0.98 4.07 1.85
CA ALA A 35 0.66 5.28 2.59
C ALA A 35 0.90 5.09 4.08
N LEU A 36 1.31 6.17 4.72
CA LEU A 36 1.43 6.27 6.17
C LEU A 36 0.20 7.01 6.70
N GLY A 37 -0.49 6.40 7.66
CA GLY A 37 -1.65 6.99 8.33
C GLY A 37 -1.51 6.91 9.84
N TYR A 38 -2.23 7.79 10.54
CA TYR A 38 -2.32 7.76 12.01
C TYR A 38 -3.68 7.21 12.43
N ASP A 39 -3.69 6.14 13.21
CA ASP A 39 -4.88 5.59 13.82
C ASP A 39 -5.08 6.22 15.20
N SER A 40 -6.06 7.12 15.29
CA SER A 40 -6.36 7.83 16.53
C SER A 40 -6.91 6.93 17.64
N LYS A 41 -7.45 5.75 17.32
CA LYS A 41 -7.99 4.83 18.34
C LYS A 41 -6.87 4.11 19.09
N SER A 42 -5.85 3.67 18.36
CA SER A 42 -4.67 3.00 18.91
C SER A 42 -3.52 3.98 19.20
N SER A 43 -3.69 5.26 18.86
CA SER A 43 -2.69 6.32 18.97
C SER A 43 -1.35 5.97 18.29
N CYS A 44 -1.42 5.25 17.17
CA CYS A 44 -0.24 4.74 16.49
C CYS A 44 -0.24 5.04 14.99
N TYR A 45 0.96 5.03 14.40
CA TYR A 45 1.09 5.07 12.95
C TYR A 45 0.96 3.67 12.36
N LYS A 46 0.34 3.60 11.18
CA LYS A 46 0.18 2.38 10.39
C LYS A 46 0.57 2.64 8.95
N ILE A 47 1.12 1.63 8.29
CA ILE A 47 1.43 1.68 6.86
C ILE A 47 0.42 0.81 6.14
N ILE A 48 -0.25 1.34 5.12
CA ILE A 48 -1.03 0.53 4.19
C ILE A 48 -0.16 0.26 2.97
N ARG A 49 -0.10 -1.00 2.55
CA ARG A 49 0.49 -1.44 1.29
C ARG A 49 -0.62 -1.90 0.35
N MET A 50 -0.59 -1.44 -0.89
CA MET A 50 -1.39 -1.94 -2.00
C MET A 50 -0.48 -2.65 -2.99
N ASP A 51 -0.61 -3.96 -3.09
CA ASP A 51 0.09 -4.78 -4.07
C ASP A 51 -0.73 -4.84 -5.35
N GLN A 52 -0.35 -4.04 -6.35
CA GLN A 52 -0.99 -4.04 -7.66
C GLN A 52 -0.43 -5.17 -8.52
N ILE A 53 -1.23 -6.22 -8.72
CA ILE A 53 -0.84 -7.38 -9.52
C ILE A 53 -0.98 -7.03 -11.00
N PHE A 54 0.14 -6.99 -11.72
CA PHE A 54 0.20 -6.70 -13.15
C PHE A 54 0.37 -7.96 -14.00
N ARG A 55 -0.48 -8.12 -15.02
CA ARG A 55 -0.33 -9.10 -16.12
C ARG A 55 -0.64 -8.41 -17.45
N GLY A 56 0.18 -7.42 -17.83
CA GLY A 56 -0.06 -6.52 -18.96
C GLY A 56 -1.05 -5.38 -18.66
N VAL A 57 -2.01 -5.63 -17.77
CA VAL A 57 -2.85 -4.62 -17.10
C VAL A 57 -2.93 -4.95 -15.60
N VAL A 58 -3.35 -3.99 -14.77
CA VAL A 58 -3.69 -4.27 -13.37
C VAL A 58 -4.90 -5.20 -13.35
N VAL A 59 -4.73 -6.36 -12.72
CA VAL A 59 -5.79 -7.37 -12.64
C VAL A 59 -6.43 -7.40 -11.25
N GLN A 60 -5.67 -7.02 -10.23
CA GLN A 60 -6.11 -7.11 -8.84
C GLN A 60 -5.22 -6.23 -7.96
N ILE A 61 -5.81 -5.72 -6.88
CA ILE A 61 -5.11 -5.04 -5.79
C ILE A 61 -5.38 -5.81 -4.50
N ASP A 62 -4.31 -6.20 -3.84
CA ASP A 62 -4.32 -6.78 -2.49
C ASP A 62 -3.84 -5.73 -1.48
N TYR A 63 -4.46 -5.70 -0.29
CA TYR A 63 -4.11 -4.74 0.77
C TYR A 63 -3.54 -5.44 1.99
N GLU A 64 -2.41 -4.97 2.50
CA GLU A 64 -1.83 -5.36 3.78
C GLU A 64 -1.61 -4.10 4.64
N THR A 65 -1.72 -4.23 5.96
CA THR A 65 -1.43 -3.12 6.89
C THR A 65 -0.29 -3.52 7.81
N TYR A 66 0.67 -2.62 8.01
CA TYR A 66 1.73 -2.76 8.98
C TYR A 66 1.43 -1.91 10.22
N ASP A 67 1.46 -2.53 11.39
CA ASP A 67 1.36 -1.84 12.65
C ASP A 67 2.76 -1.57 13.21
N LEU A 68 3.09 -0.29 13.42
CA LEU A 68 4.43 0.10 13.89
C LEU A 68 4.69 -0.28 15.35
N ILE A 69 3.66 -0.52 16.17
CA ILE A 69 3.80 -0.94 17.56
C ILE A 69 4.10 -2.43 17.61
N SER A 70 3.25 -3.27 16.99
CA SER A 70 3.48 -4.72 16.97
C SER A 70 4.61 -5.13 16.04
N ASN A 71 5.06 -4.21 15.19
CA ASN A 71 6.16 -4.39 14.25
C ASN A 71 5.88 -5.53 13.25
N SER A 72 4.61 -5.72 12.89
CA SER A 72 4.14 -6.84 12.07
C SER A 72 3.11 -6.41 11.03
N TRP A 73 3.05 -7.17 9.94
CA TRP A 73 1.98 -7.08 8.95
C TRP A 73 0.75 -7.84 9.43
N SER A 74 -0.42 -7.25 9.23
CA SER A 74 -1.72 -7.92 9.35
C SER A 74 -2.10 -8.58 8.02
N ASP A 75 -2.94 -9.62 8.10
CA ASP A 75 -3.43 -10.36 6.93
C ASP A 75 -4.10 -9.48 5.87
N ILE A 76 -4.14 -10.01 4.64
CA ILE A 76 -4.70 -9.35 3.46
C ILE A 76 -6.17 -9.02 3.71
N CYS A 77 -6.51 -7.73 3.74
CA CYS A 77 -7.82 -7.29 4.18
C CYS A 77 -8.87 -7.40 3.07
N VAL A 78 -8.54 -6.98 1.84
CA VAL A 78 -9.48 -6.91 0.72
C VAL A 78 -8.75 -7.23 -0.58
N LYS A 79 -9.48 -7.82 -1.54
CA LYS A 79 -9.01 -7.98 -2.92
C LYS A 79 -10.00 -7.26 -3.82
N THR A 80 -9.51 -6.41 -4.72
CA THR A 80 -10.38 -5.73 -5.69
C THR A 80 -9.74 -5.66 -7.06
N ASP A 81 -10.53 -5.99 -8.09
CA ASP A 81 -10.19 -5.88 -9.51
C ASP A 81 -10.90 -4.68 -10.19
N ARG A 82 -11.79 -4.01 -9.45
CA ARG A 82 -12.69 -2.98 -9.97
C ARG A 82 -11.99 -1.71 -10.40
N PHE A 83 -10.89 -1.38 -9.75
CA PHE A 83 -10.13 -0.17 -10.02
C PHE A 83 -8.63 -0.43 -9.93
N TYR A 84 -7.86 0.48 -10.49
CA TYR A 84 -6.41 0.47 -10.42
C TYR A 84 -5.86 1.86 -10.12
N LEU A 85 -4.63 1.93 -9.61
CA LEU A 85 -3.91 3.19 -9.43
C LEU A 85 -2.91 3.38 -10.58
N PRO A 86 -3.15 4.34 -11.48
CA PRO A 86 -2.17 4.75 -12.46
C PRO A 86 -0.83 5.08 -11.81
N TRP A 87 0.26 4.88 -12.55
CA TRP A 87 1.62 5.08 -12.02
C TRP A 87 1.82 6.48 -11.44
N ASP A 88 1.27 7.51 -12.09
CA ASP A 88 1.43 8.90 -11.70
C ASP A 88 0.52 9.32 -10.52
N TRP A 89 -0.42 8.46 -10.09
CA TRP A 89 -1.46 8.79 -9.08
C TRP A 89 -1.31 7.97 -7.80
N ARG A 90 -0.11 7.43 -7.56
CA ARG A 90 0.18 6.57 -6.39
C ARG A 90 0.29 7.35 -5.08
N SER A 91 0.36 8.67 -5.15
CA SER A 91 0.37 9.55 -3.98
C SER A 91 -1.05 9.65 -3.39
N GLY A 92 -1.30 8.86 -2.36
CA GLY A 92 -2.49 8.99 -1.52
C GLY A 92 -2.37 10.14 -0.53
N VAL A 93 -3.50 10.51 0.09
CA VAL A 93 -3.57 11.48 1.17
C VAL A 93 -4.23 10.85 2.40
N SER A 94 -3.70 11.15 3.58
CA SER A 94 -4.34 10.78 4.84
C SER A 94 -4.94 12.01 5.50
N VAL A 95 -6.24 11.98 5.77
CA VAL A 95 -6.99 13.09 6.38
C VAL A 95 -7.87 12.51 7.49
N LYS A 96 -7.73 13.05 8.70
CA LYS A 96 -8.50 12.64 9.89
C LYS A 96 -8.48 11.12 10.15
N GLY A 97 -7.33 10.47 9.95
CA GLY A 97 -7.14 9.03 10.18
C GLY A 97 -7.70 8.11 9.08
N HIS A 98 -8.21 8.68 7.99
CA HIS A 98 -8.62 7.94 6.81
C HIS A 98 -7.67 8.21 5.65
N THR A 99 -7.40 7.19 4.83
CA THR A 99 -6.47 7.32 3.70
C THR A 99 -7.21 7.14 2.38
N TYR A 100 -6.92 8.03 1.43
CA TYR A 100 -7.61 8.14 0.15
C TYR A 100 -6.60 8.16 -1.00
N TRP A 101 -7.00 7.60 -2.14
CA TRP A 101 -6.24 7.64 -3.38
C TRP A 101 -7.17 7.93 -4.55
N LEU A 102 -6.64 8.55 -5.59
CA LEU A 102 -7.31 8.61 -6.88
C LEU A 102 -7.12 7.26 -7.60
N ALA A 103 -8.21 6.70 -8.11
CA ALA A 103 -8.21 5.42 -8.79
C ALA A 103 -9.07 5.47 -10.06
N MET A 104 -8.70 4.68 -11.05
CA MET A 104 -9.44 4.53 -12.31
C MET A 104 -10.23 3.24 -12.30
N ILE A 105 -11.49 3.29 -12.74
CA ILE A 105 -12.30 2.09 -12.93
C ILE A 105 -11.67 1.23 -14.02
N ASN A 106 -11.56 -0.05 -13.76
CA ASN A 106 -11.13 -1.01 -14.75
C ASN A 106 -12.27 -1.21 -15.76
N MET A 107 -12.02 -0.84 -17.02
CA MET A 107 -13.06 -0.81 -18.07
C MET A 107 -13.71 -2.18 -18.32
N ARG A 108 -13.09 -3.28 -17.88
CA ARG A 108 -13.69 -4.63 -17.88
C ARG A 108 -14.99 -4.73 -17.07
N HIS A 109 -15.21 -3.81 -16.13
CA HIS A 109 -16.41 -3.77 -15.29
C HIS A 109 -17.42 -2.70 -15.69
N LEU A 110 -17.14 -1.90 -16.73
CA LEU A 110 -18.16 -1.05 -17.36
C LEU A 110 -19.04 -1.95 -18.24
N ARG A 111 -20.14 -2.45 -17.67
CA ARG A 111 -21.26 -2.95 -18.49
C ARG A 111 -21.97 -1.72 -19.04
N PHE A 112 -21.94 -1.55 -20.35
CA PHE A 112 -22.84 -0.64 -21.04
C PHE A 112 -24.27 -1.12 -20.75
N TYR A 113 -25.06 -0.25 -20.11
CA TYR A 113 -26.52 -0.38 -20.05
C TYR A 113 -27.11 0.23 -21.31
#